data_AF-A0AA37GH96-F1
#
_entry.id   AF-A0AA37GH96-F1
#
_cell.length_a   1.000
_cell.length_b   1.000
_cell.length_c   1.000
_cell.angle_alpha   90.00
_cell.angle_beta   90.00
_cell.angle_gamma   90.00
#
_symmetry.space_group_name_H-M   'P 1'
#
loop_
_entity.id
_entity.type
_entity.pdbx_description
1 polymer ?
#
loop_
_entity_poly.entity_id
_entity_poly.type
_entity_poly.pdbx_seq_one_letter_code
_entity_poly.pdbx_strand_id
1 'polypeptide(L)'
;MFAVLTVAGDHQELLRDWYEAAVFCLEQADFMRRNDVRCVQAIAILGMCFYNFGDSGLARHLWGCAIRIAQDLGLDGSGATRAAAELGREAQCLPYHVPQVEWGDFDVPLPSVASDSVSADGVQPVLYHIFMARTATVYHGFRSALRDGTRPVDEVVRSADEALAEVINTLPDHLQPDSGRNKGMRELEDAHPWVKWQRFDISLVLLHHRMRINRALQNEWLEAPGQYDWARGVCIRSAMDIIWITHNWDQPAAMRRQWSGAEVDFGDEVQLAVEYLDEVKSRNAVAERAVEILRKAVDSIEAIDS
;
A
#
# COMPACT_ATOMS: atom_id res chain seq x y z
N MET A 1 37.43 -12.80 7.58
CA MET A 1 37.78 -11.45 8.07
C MET A 1 37.03 -10.45 7.20
N PHE A 2 35.74 -10.25 7.50
CA PHE A 2 34.94 -9.23 6.81
C PHE A 2 35.28 -7.89 7.45
N ALA A 3 35.90 -7.00 6.67
CA ALA A 3 36.15 -5.64 7.09
C ALA A 3 34.80 -4.95 7.29
N VAL A 4 34.49 -4.62 8.53
CA VAL A 4 33.45 -3.64 8.87
C VAL A 4 33.97 -2.31 8.33
N LEU A 5 33.53 -1.97 7.13
CA LEU A 5 33.70 -0.63 6.57
C LEU A 5 32.85 0.30 7.42
N THR A 6 33.48 0.95 8.39
CA THR A 6 32.97 2.17 9.01
C THR A 6 33.01 3.28 7.95
N VAL A 7 32.01 3.30 7.07
CA VAL A 7 31.76 4.44 6.20
C VAL A 7 31.15 5.52 7.08
N ALA A 8 31.98 6.47 7.50
CA ALA A 8 31.56 7.77 8.01
C ALA A 8 31.05 8.65 6.85
N GLY A 9 30.14 8.09 6.04
CA GLY A 9 29.41 8.79 4.99
C GLY A 9 28.00 9.09 5.47
N ASP A 10 27.38 10.10 4.88
CA ASP A 10 25.98 10.41 5.17
C ASP A 10 25.15 9.13 4.92
N HIS A 11 24.36 8.72 5.90
CA HIS A 11 23.49 7.54 5.79
C HIS A 11 22.60 7.63 4.54
N GLN A 12 22.23 8.84 4.13
CA GLN A 12 21.47 9.09 2.90
C GLN A 12 22.28 8.81 1.62
N GLU A 13 23.56 9.17 1.58
CA GLU A 13 24.44 8.85 0.44
C GLU A 13 24.60 7.35 0.29
N LEU A 14 24.84 6.64 1.39
CA LEU A 14 24.96 5.18 1.37
C LEU A 14 23.66 4.50 0.89
N LEU A 15 22.50 4.96 1.36
CA LEU A 15 21.21 4.43 0.91
C LEU A 15 21.00 4.67 -0.59
N ARG A 16 21.40 5.84 -1.09
CA ARG A 16 21.34 6.17 -2.53
C ARG A 16 22.27 5.27 -3.35
N ASP A 17 23.50 5.05 -2.90
CA ASP A 17 24.46 4.17 -3.58
C ASP A 17 23.94 2.73 -3.70
N TRP A 18 23.33 2.20 -2.62
CA TRP A 18 22.72 0.86 -2.65
C TRP A 18 21.54 0.78 -3.60
N TYR A 19 20.70 1.80 -3.61
CA TYR A 19 19.56 1.90 -4.51
C TYR A 19 20.00 1.94 -5.98
N GLU A 20 20.94 2.83 -6.32
CA GLU A 20 21.48 2.96 -7.66
C GLU A 20 22.21 1.68 -8.11
N ALA A 21 22.99 1.05 -7.22
CA ALA A 21 23.66 -0.21 -7.52
C ALA A 21 22.67 -1.35 -7.77
N ALA A 22 21.55 -1.40 -7.04
CA ALA A 22 20.51 -2.41 -7.25
C ALA A 22 19.79 -2.22 -8.58
N VAL A 23 19.45 -0.98 -8.94
CA VAL A 23 18.89 -0.64 -10.26
C VAL A 23 19.88 -0.99 -11.38
N PHE A 24 21.17 -0.64 -11.21
CA PHE A 24 22.22 -1.00 -12.16
C PHE A 24 22.34 -2.52 -12.34
N CYS A 25 22.32 -3.29 -11.25
CA CYS A 25 22.35 -4.75 -11.33
C CYS A 25 21.15 -5.32 -12.09
N LEU A 26 19.96 -4.73 -11.91
CA LEU A 26 18.75 -5.13 -12.62
C LEU A 26 18.88 -4.89 -14.13
N GLU A 27 19.39 -3.73 -14.53
CA GLU A 27 19.68 -3.41 -15.94
C GLU A 27 20.72 -4.36 -16.55
N GLN A 28 21.80 -4.68 -15.82
CA GLN A 28 22.83 -5.62 -16.27
C GLN A 28 22.33 -7.06 -16.38
N ALA A 29 21.29 -7.42 -15.63
CA ALA A 29 20.64 -8.73 -15.74
C ALA A 29 19.83 -8.87 -17.05
N ASP A 30 19.66 -7.78 -17.82
CA ASP A 30 18.87 -7.72 -19.05
C ASP A 30 17.45 -8.26 -18.80
N PHE A 31 16.85 -7.83 -17.68
CA PHE A 31 15.59 -8.34 -17.14
C PHE A 31 14.40 -8.22 -18.12
N MET A 32 14.49 -7.33 -19.10
CA MET A 32 13.50 -7.19 -20.18
C MET A 32 13.61 -8.27 -21.27
N ARG A 33 14.77 -8.92 -21.41
CA ARG A 33 15.00 -10.02 -22.37
C ARG A 33 14.95 -11.39 -21.71
N ARG A 34 15.23 -11.47 -20.41
CA ARG A 34 15.27 -12.71 -19.64
C ARG A 34 14.29 -12.65 -18.49
N ASN A 35 13.15 -13.30 -18.68
CA ASN A 35 12.13 -13.43 -17.65
C ASN A 35 12.63 -14.35 -16.54
N ASP A 36 12.87 -13.80 -15.35
CA ASP A 36 13.27 -14.52 -14.14
C ASP A 36 12.47 -13.98 -12.95
N VAL A 37 11.98 -14.88 -12.09
CA VAL A 37 11.27 -14.55 -10.86
C VAL A 37 12.08 -13.64 -9.93
N ARG A 38 13.41 -13.74 -9.97
CA ARG A 38 14.33 -12.88 -9.19
C ARG A 38 14.24 -11.42 -9.61
N CYS A 39 13.94 -11.15 -10.89
CA CYS A 39 13.73 -9.77 -11.36
C CYS A 39 12.42 -9.21 -10.78
N VAL A 40 11.36 -10.02 -10.72
CA VAL A 40 10.10 -9.63 -10.07
C VAL A 40 10.32 -9.35 -8.58
N GLN A 41 11.06 -10.22 -7.89
CA GLN A 41 11.41 -10.03 -6.47
C GLN A 41 12.25 -8.77 -6.25
N ALA A 42 13.27 -8.53 -7.08
CA ALA A 42 14.12 -7.35 -6.99
C ALA A 42 13.30 -6.06 -7.20
N ILE A 43 12.43 -6.03 -8.22
CA ILE A 43 11.54 -4.90 -8.47
C ILE A 43 10.56 -4.69 -7.32
N ALA A 44 9.99 -5.75 -6.75
CA ALA A 44 9.08 -5.65 -5.60
C ALA A 44 9.78 -5.08 -4.35
N ILE A 45 11.03 -5.48 -4.09
CA ILE A 45 11.85 -4.92 -3.01
C ILE A 45 12.18 -3.45 -3.28
N LEU A 46 12.61 -3.12 -4.51
CA LEU A 46 12.90 -1.74 -4.93
C LEU A 46 11.64 -0.85 -4.94
N GLY A 47 10.46 -1.45 -5.07
CA GLY A 47 9.17 -0.77 -4.97
C GLY A 47 9.04 0.10 -3.72
N MET A 48 9.59 -0.38 -2.59
CA MET A 48 9.59 0.33 -1.31
C MET A 48 10.61 1.49 -1.27
N CYS A 49 11.55 1.53 -2.22
CA CYS A 49 12.62 2.52 -2.29
C CYS A 49 12.33 3.65 -3.28
N PHE A 50 11.66 3.40 -4.41
CA PHE A 50 11.45 4.41 -5.47
C PHE A 50 10.84 5.71 -4.94
N TYR A 51 9.86 5.60 -4.04
CA TYR A 51 9.18 6.75 -3.45
C TYR A 51 10.04 7.50 -2.43
N ASN A 52 10.98 6.83 -1.78
CA ASN A 52 11.95 7.49 -0.90
C ASN A 52 12.93 8.37 -1.67
N PHE A 53 13.23 8.01 -2.92
CA PHE A 53 14.18 8.72 -3.77
C PHE A 53 13.52 9.62 -4.83
N GLY A 54 12.18 9.69 -4.87
CA GLY A 54 11.43 10.55 -5.81
C GLY A 54 11.30 9.97 -7.23
N ASP A 55 11.62 8.70 -7.43
CA ASP A 55 11.68 8.04 -8.74
C ASP A 55 10.34 7.40 -9.15
N SER A 56 9.24 8.14 -9.00
CA SER A 56 7.88 7.65 -9.32
C SER A 56 7.71 7.26 -10.79
N GLY A 57 8.42 7.95 -11.69
CA GLY A 57 8.48 7.61 -13.11
C GLY A 57 9.09 6.22 -13.34
N LEU A 58 10.25 5.96 -12.75
CA LEU A 58 10.93 4.66 -12.85
C LEU A 58 10.11 3.55 -12.19
N ALA A 59 9.50 3.83 -11.04
CA ALA A 59 8.60 2.91 -10.34
C ALA A 59 7.51 2.36 -11.27
N ARG A 60 6.80 3.25 -11.96
CA ARG A 60 5.70 2.87 -12.88
C ARG A 60 6.19 1.94 -14.01
N HIS A 61 7.37 2.22 -14.56
CA HIS A 61 7.93 1.40 -15.64
C HIS A 61 8.37 0.03 -15.13
N LEU A 62 9.07 -0.02 -13.99
CA LEU A 62 9.57 -1.27 -13.42
C LEU A 62 8.42 -2.16 -12.92
N TRP A 63 7.40 -1.59 -12.28
CA TRP A 63 6.20 -2.35 -11.91
C TRP A 63 5.48 -2.94 -13.12
N GLY A 64 5.32 -2.16 -14.21
CA GLY A 64 4.79 -2.69 -15.47
C GLY A 64 5.63 -3.85 -16.03
N CYS A 65 6.96 -3.74 -15.96
CA CYS A 65 7.85 -4.83 -16.37
C CYS A 65 7.73 -6.05 -15.47
N ALA A 66 7.65 -5.88 -14.14
CA ALA A 66 7.48 -6.97 -13.19
C ALA A 66 6.17 -7.72 -13.41
N ILE A 67 5.06 -7.02 -13.66
CA ILE A 67 3.76 -7.62 -14.00
C ILE A 67 3.88 -8.46 -15.27
N ARG A 68 4.46 -7.91 -16.34
CA ARG A 68 4.65 -8.64 -17.59
C ARG A 68 5.52 -9.88 -17.41
N ILE A 69 6.63 -9.78 -16.69
CA ILE A 69 7.51 -10.92 -16.39
C ILE A 69 6.74 -11.96 -15.59
N ALA A 70 5.94 -11.55 -14.60
CA ALA A 70 5.13 -12.45 -13.80
C ALA A 70 4.09 -13.20 -14.65
N GLN A 71 3.38 -12.50 -15.54
CA GLN A 71 2.41 -13.09 -16.46
C GLN A 71 3.08 -14.02 -17.48
N ASP A 72 4.26 -13.68 -18.00
CA ASP A 72 5.01 -14.54 -18.92
C ASP A 72 5.54 -15.81 -18.23
N LEU A 73 5.84 -15.72 -16.94
CA LEU A 73 6.20 -16.85 -16.08
C LEU A 73 4.97 -17.64 -15.60
N GLY A 74 3.74 -17.16 -15.88
CA GLY A 74 2.48 -17.77 -15.44
C GLY A 74 2.24 -17.69 -13.93
N LEU A 75 2.85 -16.71 -13.25
CA LEU A 75 2.71 -16.50 -11.80
C LEU A 75 1.32 -15.96 -11.41
N ASP A 76 0.58 -15.42 -12.36
CA ASP A 76 -0.82 -14.99 -12.29
C ASP A 76 -1.82 -16.14 -12.46
N GLY A 77 -1.34 -17.38 -12.59
CA GLY A 77 -2.17 -18.54 -12.88
C GLY A 77 -2.50 -18.73 -14.37
N SER A 78 -2.14 -17.78 -15.25
CA SER A 78 -2.36 -17.88 -16.70
C SER A 78 -1.48 -18.92 -17.40
N GLY A 79 -0.44 -19.42 -16.71
CA GLY A 79 0.47 -20.44 -17.20
C GLY A 79 -0.20 -21.77 -17.58
N ALA A 80 -1.42 -22.04 -17.09
CA ALA A 80 -2.20 -23.21 -17.49
C ALA A 80 -2.87 -23.07 -18.87
N THR A 81 -3.10 -21.84 -19.35
CA THR A 81 -3.91 -21.55 -20.56
C THR A 81 -3.07 -20.99 -21.71
N ARG A 82 -1.96 -20.29 -21.43
CA ARG A 82 -1.14 -19.64 -22.46
C ARG A 82 -0.25 -20.58 -23.29
N ALA A 83 -0.12 -21.85 -22.90
CA ALA A 83 0.64 -22.84 -23.66
C ALA A 83 -0.07 -23.35 -24.95
N ALA A 84 -1.32 -22.96 -25.22
CA ALA A 84 -2.11 -23.54 -26.31
C ALA A 84 -2.69 -22.56 -27.35
N ALA A 85 -2.56 -21.25 -27.17
CA ALA A 85 -3.11 -20.27 -28.12
C ALA A 85 -2.01 -19.40 -28.72
N GLU A 86 -1.50 -19.88 -29.85
CA GLU A 86 -0.88 -19.15 -30.96
C GLU A 86 -0.27 -17.77 -30.66
N LEU A 87 1.06 -17.71 -30.55
CA LEU A 87 1.80 -16.52 -30.96
C LEU A 87 2.84 -16.96 -32.00
N GLY A 88 2.44 -16.80 -33.27
CA GLY A 88 3.36 -16.81 -34.40
C GLY A 88 4.51 -15.83 -34.15
N ARG A 89 5.67 -16.16 -34.72
CA ARG A 89 6.98 -15.49 -34.56
C ARG A 89 7.03 -13.99 -34.96
N GLU A 90 5.90 -13.34 -35.13
CA GLU A 90 5.77 -11.94 -35.55
C GLU A 90 5.09 -11.04 -34.50
N ALA A 91 4.64 -11.58 -33.36
CA ALA A 91 4.05 -10.79 -32.27
C ALA A 91 5.07 -10.33 -31.19
N GLN A 92 6.36 -10.35 -31.48
CA GLN A 92 7.42 -9.74 -30.64
C GLN A 92 7.51 -8.22 -30.80
N CYS A 93 6.46 -7.57 -31.30
CA CYS A 93 6.32 -6.11 -31.25
C CYS A 93 5.46 -5.75 -30.04
N LEU A 94 6.07 -5.01 -29.11
CA LEU A 94 5.45 -4.46 -27.90
C LEU A 94 4.00 -4.00 -28.17
N PRO A 95 2.98 -4.59 -27.53
CA PRO A 95 1.72 -3.89 -27.42
C PRO A 95 1.93 -2.69 -26.49
N TYR A 96 1.55 -1.51 -26.96
CA TYR A 96 1.49 -0.25 -26.20
C TYR A 96 0.48 -0.28 -25.02
N HIS A 97 0.07 -1.46 -24.56
CA HIS A 97 -0.73 -1.60 -23.35
C HIS A 97 0.22 -1.62 -22.15
N VAL A 98 0.10 -0.60 -21.30
CA VAL A 98 0.66 -0.64 -19.94
C VAL A 98 0.08 -1.87 -19.26
N PRO A 99 0.89 -2.87 -18.85
CA PRO A 99 0.40 -4.04 -18.14
C PRO A 99 -0.46 -3.59 -16.96
N GLN A 100 -1.73 -3.96 -16.98
CA GLN A 100 -2.68 -3.65 -15.92
C GLN A 100 -2.84 -4.89 -15.06
N VAL A 101 -3.00 -4.68 -13.76
CA VAL A 101 -3.42 -5.77 -12.87
C VAL A 101 -4.88 -6.09 -13.17
N GLU A 102 -5.12 -7.25 -13.76
CA GLU A 102 -6.43 -7.81 -14.06
C GLU A 102 -6.99 -8.58 -12.86
N TRP A 103 -8.28 -8.92 -12.91
CA TRP A 103 -8.90 -9.63 -11.79
C TRP A 103 -8.36 -11.06 -11.63
N GLY A 104 -7.93 -11.69 -12.73
CA GLY A 104 -7.25 -12.99 -12.71
C GLY A 104 -5.91 -12.97 -11.97
N ASP A 105 -5.22 -11.82 -11.90
CA ASP A 105 -3.92 -11.73 -11.19
C ASP A 105 -4.07 -11.92 -9.67
N PHE A 106 -5.29 -11.79 -9.13
CA PHE A 106 -5.60 -12.05 -7.73
C PHE A 106 -6.14 -13.47 -7.47
N ASP A 107 -6.42 -14.25 -8.51
CA ASP A 107 -6.88 -15.66 -8.40
C ASP A 107 -5.69 -16.62 -8.23
N VAL A 108 -4.77 -16.24 -7.35
CA VAL A 108 -3.56 -17.00 -7.02
C VAL A 108 -3.60 -17.38 -5.54
N PRO A 109 -3.18 -18.59 -5.17
CA PRO A 109 -3.11 -18.98 -3.77
C PRO A 109 -2.24 -18.00 -2.98
N LEU A 110 -2.79 -17.43 -1.90
CA LEU A 110 -2.01 -16.59 -0.99
C LEU A 110 -0.86 -17.41 -0.38
N PRO A 111 0.26 -16.76 -0.02
CA PRO A 111 1.38 -17.44 0.62
C PRO A 111 0.91 -18.25 1.83
N SER A 112 1.23 -19.56 1.86
CA SER A 112 0.92 -20.41 3.00
C SER A 112 2.07 -20.40 4.01
N VAL A 113 1.74 -20.34 5.29
CA VAL A 113 2.71 -20.59 6.36
C VAL A 113 3.18 -22.05 6.27
N ALA A 114 4.47 -22.28 6.09
CA ALA A 114 5.04 -23.62 6.18
C ALA A 114 4.90 -24.12 7.63
N SER A 115 4.38 -25.34 7.81
CA SER A 115 4.20 -25.98 9.12
C SER A 115 5.49 -26.06 9.95
N ASP A 116 6.63 -26.05 9.27
CA ASP A 116 7.94 -26.32 9.86
C ASP A 116 8.64 -25.03 10.34
N SER A 117 8.05 -23.85 10.10
CA SER A 117 8.64 -22.54 10.43
C SER A 117 7.87 -21.77 11.51
N VAL A 118 7.00 -22.43 12.28
CA VAL A 118 6.25 -21.79 13.37
C VAL A 118 7.25 -21.44 14.48
N SER A 119 7.55 -20.15 14.63
CA SER A 119 8.30 -19.62 15.77
C SER A 119 7.58 -20.02 17.06
N ALA A 120 8.31 -20.22 18.16
CA ALA A 120 7.71 -20.61 19.45
C ALA A 120 6.60 -19.64 19.91
N ASP A 121 6.67 -18.39 19.46
CA ASP A 121 5.74 -17.31 19.78
C ASP A 121 4.63 -17.14 18.71
N GLY A 122 4.63 -17.94 17.64
CA GLY A 122 3.61 -17.93 16.57
C GLY A 122 3.64 -16.72 15.65
N VAL A 123 4.63 -15.83 15.78
CA VAL A 123 4.75 -14.58 15.01
C VAL A 123 5.64 -14.81 13.79
N GLN A 124 5.13 -14.45 12.61
CA GLN A 124 5.85 -14.63 11.35
C GLN A 124 5.70 -13.40 10.44
N PRO A 125 6.80 -12.90 9.85
CA PRO A 125 6.76 -11.73 8.96
C PRO A 125 5.84 -11.91 7.73
N VAL A 126 5.65 -13.16 7.27
CA VAL A 126 4.81 -13.46 6.10
C VAL A 126 3.33 -13.12 6.31
N LEU A 127 2.86 -13.17 7.56
CA LEU A 127 1.45 -12.87 7.88
C LEU A 127 1.10 -11.44 7.45
N TYR A 128 1.96 -10.47 7.71
CA TYR A 128 1.77 -9.10 7.23
C TYR A 128 1.52 -9.05 5.71
N HIS A 129 2.35 -9.72 4.90
CA HIS A 129 2.19 -9.73 3.45
C HIS A 129 0.90 -10.42 2.99
N ILE A 130 0.46 -11.47 3.68
CA ILE A 130 -0.83 -12.13 3.42
C ILE A 130 -1.98 -11.14 3.61
N PHE A 131 -1.98 -10.39 4.71
CA PHE A 131 -3.04 -9.41 4.96
C PHE A 131 -2.95 -8.17 4.05
N MET A 132 -1.75 -7.74 3.67
CA MET A 132 -1.58 -6.70 2.65
C MET A 132 -2.17 -7.14 1.31
N ALA A 133 -1.91 -8.38 0.88
CA ALA A 133 -2.49 -8.94 -0.33
C ALA A 133 -4.02 -9.02 -0.26
N ARG A 134 -4.57 -9.53 0.85
CA ARG A 134 -6.04 -9.56 1.08
C ARG A 134 -6.66 -8.16 0.99
N THR A 135 -5.99 -7.17 1.57
CA THR A 135 -6.44 -5.78 1.54
C THR A 135 -6.43 -5.22 0.11
N ALA A 136 -5.36 -5.47 -0.65
CA ALA A 136 -5.24 -5.08 -2.06
C ALA A 136 -6.33 -5.74 -2.92
N THR A 137 -6.65 -7.02 -2.68
CA THR A 137 -7.76 -7.72 -3.34
C THR A 137 -9.09 -7.01 -3.11
N VAL A 138 -9.41 -6.66 -1.85
CA VAL A 138 -10.66 -5.96 -1.53
C VAL A 138 -10.73 -4.61 -2.25
N TYR A 139 -9.63 -3.83 -2.23
CA TYR A 139 -9.59 -2.52 -2.85
C TYR A 139 -9.66 -2.59 -4.39
N HIS A 140 -8.99 -3.54 -5.02
CA HIS A 140 -9.10 -3.75 -6.47
C HIS A 140 -10.52 -4.19 -6.86
N GLY A 141 -11.12 -5.12 -6.11
CA GLY A 141 -12.50 -5.55 -6.33
C GLY A 141 -13.50 -4.39 -6.25
N PHE A 142 -13.32 -3.51 -5.26
CA PHE A 142 -14.07 -2.25 -5.16
C PHE A 142 -13.91 -1.37 -6.40
N ARG A 143 -12.67 -1.09 -6.83
CA ARG A 143 -12.40 -0.29 -8.02
C ARG A 143 -12.94 -0.91 -9.30
N SER A 144 -12.89 -2.24 -9.41
CA SER A 144 -13.45 -3.00 -10.51
C SER A 144 -14.97 -2.84 -10.57
N ALA A 145 -15.66 -3.03 -9.45
CA ALA A 145 -17.11 -2.90 -9.34
C ALA A 145 -17.60 -1.46 -9.67
N LEU A 146 -16.87 -0.43 -9.25
CA LEU A 146 -17.17 0.95 -9.62
C LEU A 146 -17.01 1.20 -11.12
N ARG A 147 -16.01 0.60 -11.78
CA ARG A 147 -15.79 0.73 -13.23
C ARG A 147 -16.85 -0.01 -14.05
N ASP A 148 -17.27 -1.19 -13.57
CA ASP A 148 -18.30 -2.00 -14.19
C ASP A 148 -19.67 -1.30 -14.14
N GLY A 149 -19.98 -0.61 -13.03
CA GLY A 149 -21.15 0.26 -12.92
C GLY A 149 -22.51 -0.46 -12.91
N THR A 150 -22.52 -1.79 -12.78
CA THR A 150 -23.74 -2.60 -12.75
C THR A 150 -24.50 -2.54 -11.43
N ARG A 151 -23.80 -2.24 -10.33
CA ARG A 151 -24.32 -2.14 -8.96
C ARG A 151 -24.37 -0.68 -8.52
N PRO A 152 -25.34 -0.30 -7.67
CA PRO A 152 -25.37 1.05 -7.11
C PRO A 152 -24.15 1.29 -6.22
N VAL A 153 -23.63 2.52 -6.25
CA VAL A 153 -22.37 2.90 -5.59
C VAL A 153 -22.40 2.61 -4.08
N ASP A 154 -23.54 2.83 -3.43
CA ASP A 154 -23.67 2.61 -1.98
C ASP A 154 -23.58 1.12 -1.60
N GLU A 155 -24.11 0.23 -2.44
CA GLU A 155 -23.99 -1.21 -2.27
C GLU A 155 -22.55 -1.68 -2.49
N VAL A 156 -21.86 -1.13 -3.50
CA VAL A 156 -20.44 -1.40 -3.77
C VAL A 156 -19.57 -0.95 -2.60
N VAL A 157 -19.81 0.26 -2.08
CA VAL A 157 -19.08 0.81 -0.92
C VAL A 157 -19.33 -0.01 0.34
N ARG A 158 -20.59 -0.37 0.63
CA ARG A 158 -20.94 -1.19 1.80
C ARG A 158 -20.28 -2.56 1.74
N SER A 159 -20.37 -3.22 0.59
CA SER A 159 -19.76 -4.54 0.37
C SER A 159 -18.23 -4.52 0.53
N ALA A 160 -17.58 -3.45 0.08
CA ALA A 160 -16.13 -3.29 0.23
C ALA A 160 -15.71 -2.94 1.67
N ASP A 161 -16.46 -2.09 2.38
CA ASP A 161 -16.20 -1.79 3.80
C ASP A 161 -16.39 -3.02 4.69
N GLU A 162 -17.42 -3.83 4.44
CA GLU A 162 -17.65 -5.11 5.13
C GLU A 162 -16.50 -6.10 4.88
N ALA A 163 -16.03 -6.20 3.64
CA ALA A 163 -14.89 -7.07 3.32
C ALA A 163 -13.59 -6.59 4.00
N LEU A 164 -13.34 -5.28 4.08
CA LEU A 164 -12.21 -4.75 4.85
C LEU A 164 -12.39 -4.99 6.36
N ALA A 165 -13.60 -4.85 6.90
CA ALA A 165 -13.88 -5.14 8.30
C ALA A 165 -13.56 -6.60 8.63
N GLU A 166 -13.86 -7.54 7.73
CA GLU A 166 -13.49 -8.94 7.90
C GLU A 166 -11.97 -9.18 7.87
N VAL A 167 -11.24 -8.47 7.00
CA VAL A 167 -9.76 -8.48 7.02
C VAL A 167 -9.25 -8.00 8.38
N ILE A 168 -9.79 -6.90 8.91
CA ILE A 168 -9.42 -6.34 10.22
C ILE A 168 -9.72 -7.32 11.36
N ASN A 169 -10.91 -7.90 11.39
CA ASN A 169 -11.37 -8.80 12.45
C ASN A 169 -10.56 -10.10 12.52
N THR A 170 -9.93 -10.49 11.40
CA THR A 170 -9.12 -11.70 11.31
C THR A 170 -7.63 -11.44 11.52
N LEU A 171 -7.21 -10.20 11.77
CA LEU A 171 -5.80 -9.87 12.04
C LEU A 171 -5.28 -10.59 13.29
N PRO A 172 -4.07 -11.17 13.25
CA PRO A 172 -3.44 -11.73 14.43
C PRO A 172 -3.11 -10.62 15.43
N ASP A 173 -3.11 -10.96 16.72
CA ASP A 173 -2.96 -9.98 17.82
C ASP A 173 -1.77 -9.03 17.63
N HIS A 174 -0.62 -9.51 17.16
CA HIS A 174 0.58 -8.70 16.96
C HIS A 174 0.50 -7.70 15.78
N LEU A 175 -0.48 -7.84 14.88
CA LEU A 175 -0.78 -6.90 13.80
C LEU A 175 -2.01 -6.04 14.07
N GLN A 176 -2.77 -6.33 15.14
CA GLN A 176 -3.94 -5.52 15.48
C GLN A 176 -3.51 -4.11 15.96
N PRO A 177 -4.19 -3.03 15.51
CA PRO A 177 -3.82 -1.67 15.86
C PRO A 177 -3.75 -1.41 17.38
N ASP A 178 -4.69 -1.99 18.14
CA ASP A 178 -4.88 -1.73 19.57
C ASP A 178 -3.91 -2.50 20.49
N SER A 179 -3.23 -3.53 19.98
CA SER A 179 -2.40 -4.45 20.77
C SER A 179 -1.13 -3.82 21.37
N GLY A 180 -0.68 -2.69 20.81
CA GLY A 180 0.57 -2.01 21.20
C GLY A 180 0.68 -1.58 22.67
N ARG A 181 -0.43 -1.57 23.41
CA ARG A 181 -0.45 -1.10 24.82
C ARG A 181 -0.09 -2.19 25.82
N ASN A 182 -0.16 -3.45 25.42
CA ASN A 182 0.01 -4.60 26.30
C ASN A 182 1.49 -4.85 26.64
N LYS A 183 1.80 -5.27 27.87
CA LYS A 183 3.19 -5.56 28.29
C LYS A 183 3.83 -6.66 27.43
N GLY A 184 3.09 -7.72 27.14
CA GLY A 184 3.56 -8.81 26.27
C GLY A 184 3.83 -8.35 24.83
N MET A 185 3.12 -7.30 24.35
CA MET A 185 3.40 -6.73 23.03
C MET A 185 4.73 -5.99 23.01
N ARG A 186 5.10 -5.29 24.09
CA ARG A 186 6.42 -4.62 24.17
C ARG A 186 7.56 -5.63 24.20
N GLU A 187 7.41 -6.71 24.97
CA GLU A 187 8.39 -7.80 25.01
C GLU A 187 8.54 -8.45 23.62
N LEU A 188 7.44 -8.59 22.89
CA LEU A 188 7.45 -9.08 21.51
C LEU A 188 8.11 -8.09 20.54
N GLU A 189 7.85 -6.79 20.67
CA GLU A 189 8.48 -5.73 19.86
C GLU A 189 10.00 -5.65 20.14
N ASP A 190 10.44 -5.89 21.37
CA ASP A 190 11.86 -5.96 21.73
C ASP A 190 12.54 -7.19 21.10
N ALA A 191 11.86 -8.34 21.08
CA ALA A 191 12.36 -9.56 20.44
C ALA A 191 12.32 -9.49 18.90
N HIS A 192 11.33 -8.79 18.36
CA HIS A 192 11.05 -8.68 16.94
C HIS A 192 10.73 -7.23 16.54
N PRO A 193 11.75 -6.37 16.33
CA PRO A 193 11.55 -4.94 16.05
C PRO A 193 10.67 -4.64 14.82
N TRP A 194 10.65 -5.56 13.84
CA TRP A 194 9.82 -5.45 12.64
C TRP A 194 8.32 -5.57 12.92
N VAL A 195 7.90 -6.17 14.04
CA VAL A 195 6.48 -6.34 14.40
C VAL A 195 5.80 -4.99 14.57
N LYS A 196 6.45 -4.08 15.29
CA LYS A 196 5.95 -2.72 15.47
C LYS A 196 5.76 -2.04 14.13
N TRP A 197 6.77 -2.13 13.27
CA TRP A 197 6.71 -1.54 11.94
C TRP A 197 5.55 -2.10 11.11
N GLN A 198 5.43 -3.43 11.00
CA GLN A 198 4.36 -4.09 10.26
C GLN A 198 2.96 -3.74 10.78
N ARG A 199 2.77 -3.71 12.11
CA ARG A 199 1.51 -3.40 12.77
C ARG A 199 1.01 -2.01 12.42
N PHE A 200 1.90 -1.02 12.39
CA PHE A 200 1.52 0.34 12.05
C PHE A 200 1.32 0.54 10.55
N ASP A 201 2.19 -0.03 9.71
CA ASP A 201 2.06 0.07 8.26
C ASP A 201 0.74 -0.52 7.76
N ILE A 202 0.40 -1.74 8.22
CA ILE A 202 -0.88 -2.36 7.84
C ILE A 202 -2.09 -1.58 8.37
N SER A 203 -1.98 -0.99 9.57
CA SER A 203 -3.04 -0.13 10.13
C SER A 203 -3.28 1.10 9.24
N LEU A 204 -2.22 1.75 8.77
CA LEU A 204 -2.31 2.89 7.87
C LEU A 204 -2.95 2.50 6.53
N VAL A 205 -2.53 1.38 5.94
CA VAL A 205 -3.08 0.89 4.66
C VAL A 205 -4.57 0.56 4.78
N LEU A 206 -4.98 -0.15 5.84
CA LEU A 206 -6.38 -0.48 6.10
C LEU A 206 -7.23 0.77 6.31
N LEU A 207 -6.77 1.72 7.13
CA LEU A 207 -7.49 2.99 7.37
C LEU A 207 -7.58 3.83 6.09
N HIS A 208 -6.51 3.86 5.29
CA HIS A 208 -6.48 4.58 4.03
C HIS A 208 -7.50 4.01 3.04
N HIS A 209 -7.48 2.70 2.79
CA HIS A 209 -8.48 2.09 1.91
C HIS A 209 -9.91 2.24 2.44
N ARG A 210 -10.10 2.15 3.77
CA ARG A 210 -11.41 2.38 4.39
C ARG A 210 -11.90 3.80 4.19
N MET A 211 -11.03 4.79 4.36
CA MET A 211 -11.31 6.19 4.03
C MET A 211 -11.68 6.34 2.56
N ARG A 212 -10.87 5.79 1.64
CA ARG A 212 -11.07 5.87 0.19
C ARG A 212 -12.39 5.28 -0.29
N ILE A 213 -12.72 4.09 0.22
CA ILE A 213 -13.95 3.37 -0.12
C ILE A 213 -15.15 4.19 0.31
N ASN A 214 -15.20 4.58 1.58
CA ASN A 214 -16.34 5.33 2.10
C ASN A 214 -16.46 6.72 1.44
N ARG A 215 -15.33 7.37 1.13
CA ARG A 215 -15.29 8.64 0.38
C ARG A 215 -15.97 8.59 -0.99
N ALA A 216 -16.15 7.43 -1.60
CA ALA A 216 -16.84 7.36 -2.88
C ALA A 216 -18.30 7.85 -2.83
N LEU A 217 -18.92 7.90 -1.64
CA LEU A 217 -20.26 8.47 -1.41
C LEU A 217 -20.26 9.97 -1.06
N GLN A 218 -19.14 10.65 -1.30
CA GLN A 218 -18.95 12.03 -0.84
C GLN A 218 -19.95 13.02 -1.43
N ASN A 219 -20.24 12.87 -2.72
CA ASN A 219 -21.19 13.75 -3.38
C ASN A 219 -22.61 13.49 -2.88
N GLU A 220 -22.96 12.22 -2.69
CA GLU A 220 -24.27 11.76 -2.28
C GLU A 220 -24.62 12.21 -0.85
N TRP A 221 -23.66 12.21 0.08
CA TRP A 221 -23.90 12.70 1.43
C TRP A 221 -23.86 14.22 1.56
N LEU A 222 -23.27 14.92 0.59
CA LEU A 222 -23.33 16.38 0.50
C LEU A 222 -24.68 16.85 -0.05
N GLU A 223 -25.24 16.11 -1.00
CA GLU A 223 -26.55 16.37 -1.60
C GLU A 223 -27.71 15.99 -0.67
N ALA A 224 -27.60 14.86 0.03
CA ALA A 224 -28.62 14.34 0.95
C ALA A 224 -28.05 14.10 2.37
N PRO A 225 -27.90 15.15 3.20
CA PRO A 225 -27.45 15.02 4.58
C PRO A 225 -28.31 14.04 5.38
N GLY A 226 -27.68 13.13 6.13
CA GLY A 226 -28.36 12.13 6.96
C GLY A 226 -28.50 10.73 6.32
N GLN A 227 -28.59 10.63 4.99
CA GLN A 227 -28.79 9.33 4.32
C GLN A 227 -27.54 8.43 4.38
N TYR A 228 -26.36 9.03 4.36
CA TYR A 228 -25.07 8.35 4.28
C TYR A 228 -24.13 8.73 5.44
N ASP A 229 -24.70 9.11 6.59
CA ASP A 229 -23.92 9.50 7.78
C ASP A 229 -23.02 8.36 8.29
N TRP A 230 -23.39 7.11 8.04
CA TRP A 230 -22.55 5.94 8.34
C TRP A 230 -21.22 5.99 7.56
N ALA A 231 -21.27 6.21 6.25
CA ALA A 231 -20.09 6.24 5.39
C ALA A 231 -19.23 7.48 5.68
N ARG A 232 -19.88 8.64 5.86
CA ARG A 232 -19.23 9.87 6.29
C ARG A 232 -18.52 9.69 7.63
N GLY A 233 -19.18 9.06 8.60
CA GLY A 233 -18.63 8.79 9.92
C GLY A 233 -17.37 7.92 9.85
N VAL A 234 -17.41 6.82 9.09
CA VAL A 234 -16.26 5.93 8.88
C VAL A 234 -15.12 6.65 8.15
N CYS A 235 -15.42 7.42 7.10
CA CYS A 235 -14.44 8.19 6.36
C CYS A 235 -13.69 9.19 7.25
N ILE A 236 -14.44 10.01 8.01
CA ILE A 236 -13.85 11.03 8.90
C ILE A 236 -13.07 10.34 10.03
N ARG A 237 -13.61 9.26 10.61
CA ARG A 237 -12.93 8.52 11.67
C ARG A 237 -11.60 7.95 11.19
N SER A 238 -11.59 7.34 10.01
CA SER A 238 -10.39 6.76 9.42
C SER A 238 -9.32 7.84 9.16
N ALA A 239 -9.72 9.00 8.63
CA ALA A 239 -8.82 10.13 8.42
C ALA A 239 -8.22 10.65 9.75
N MET A 240 -9.04 10.79 10.80
CA MET A 240 -8.55 11.19 12.13
C MET A 240 -7.57 10.17 12.71
N ASP A 241 -7.84 8.87 12.56
CA ASP A 241 -6.96 7.82 13.06
C ASP A 241 -5.65 7.77 12.27
N ILE A 242 -5.65 8.03 10.95
CA ILE A 242 -4.43 8.20 10.14
C ILE A 242 -3.59 9.37 10.67
N ILE A 243 -4.20 10.54 10.89
CA ILE A 243 -3.50 11.72 11.43
C ILE A 243 -2.91 11.40 12.80
N TRP A 244 -3.69 10.74 13.66
CA TRP A 244 -3.24 10.35 14.98
C TRP A 244 -2.04 9.39 14.91
N ILE A 245 -2.11 8.35 14.08
CA ILE A 245 -0.99 7.41 13.90
C ILE A 245 0.25 8.13 13.39
N THR A 246 0.10 8.98 12.37
CA THR A 246 1.20 9.72 11.75
C THR A 246 1.89 10.65 12.76
N HIS A 247 1.12 11.30 13.62
CA HIS A 247 1.63 12.19 14.65
C HIS A 247 2.28 11.45 15.83
N ASN A 248 1.77 10.26 16.19
CA ASN A 248 2.26 9.46 17.31
C ASN A 248 3.29 8.39 16.89
N TRP A 249 3.76 8.44 15.64
CA TRP A 249 4.78 7.53 15.13
C TRP A 249 6.17 7.88 15.65
N ASP A 250 6.73 6.98 16.45
CA ASP A 250 8.00 7.16 17.15
C ASP A 250 9.22 6.50 16.44
N GLN A 251 9.00 5.81 15.31
CA GLN A 251 10.09 5.23 14.52
C GLN A 251 10.65 6.23 13.48
N PRO A 252 11.87 6.02 12.95
CA PRO A 252 12.47 6.90 11.96
C PRO A 252 11.59 7.13 10.73
N ALA A 253 11.70 8.31 10.11
CA ALA A 253 10.94 8.68 8.91
C ALA A 253 11.17 7.72 7.73
N ALA A 254 12.36 7.13 7.61
CA ALA A 254 12.68 6.11 6.60
C ALA A 254 11.81 4.84 6.70
N MET A 255 11.21 4.58 7.87
CA MET A 255 10.26 3.47 8.07
C MET A 255 8.80 3.85 7.78
N ARG A 256 8.50 5.14 7.52
CA ARG A 256 7.13 5.64 7.24
C ARG A 256 6.68 5.47 5.78
N ARG A 257 7.61 5.38 4.83
CA ARG A 257 7.35 5.69 3.41
C ARG A 257 7.23 4.47 2.47
N GLN A 258 7.05 3.26 3.00
CA GLN A 258 7.26 2.04 2.20
C GLN A 258 6.04 1.57 1.39
N TRP A 259 4.80 1.76 1.88
CA TRP A 259 3.60 1.30 1.16
C TRP A 259 2.52 2.38 1.03
N SER A 260 2.26 3.16 2.09
CA SER A 260 1.28 4.24 2.02
C SER A 260 1.71 5.41 1.14
N GLY A 261 3.01 5.59 0.87
CA GLY A 261 3.51 6.58 -0.11
C GLY A 261 3.63 6.04 -1.53
N ALA A 262 3.49 4.72 -1.71
CA ALA A 262 3.78 4.04 -2.98
C ALA A 262 2.59 3.94 -3.94
N GLU A 263 1.38 4.20 -3.46
CA GLU A 263 0.18 4.32 -4.30
C GLU A 263 -0.55 5.65 -4.08
N VAL A 264 -0.16 6.41 -3.05
CA VAL A 264 -0.90 7.58 -2.57
C VAL A 264 0.00 8.79 -2.64
N ASP A 265 -0.36 9.73 -3.51
CA ASP A 265 0.03 11.11 -3.32
C ASP A 265 -0.73 11.63 -2.08
N PHE A 266 -0.16 11.37 -0.90
CA PHE A 266 -0.74 11.76 0.38
C PHE A 266 -0.93 13.28 0.44
N GLY A 267 -0.12 14.03 -0.31
CA GLY A 267 -0.27 15.46 -0.55
C GLY A 267 -1.59 15.76 -1.26
N ASP A 268 -1.86 15.11 -2.39
CA ASP A 268 -3.13 15.25 -3.10
C ASP A 268 -4.33 14.88 -2.21
N GLU A 269 -4.24 13.84 -1.38
CA GLU A 269 -5.37 13.42 -0.56
C GLU A 269 -5.67 14.35 0.61
N VAL A 270 -4.63 14.85 1.29
CA VAL A 270 -4.76 15.84 2.34
C VAL A 270 -5.23 17.17 1.74
N GLN A 271 -4.72 17.54 0.57
CA GLN A 271 -5.18 18.71 -0.18
C GLN A 271 -6.66 18.58 -0.55
N LEU A 272 -7.09 17.42 -1.05
CA LEU A 272 -8.50 17.14 -1.39
C LEU A 272 -9.39 17.07 -0.14
N ALA A 273 -8.84 16.72 1.02
CA ALA A 273 -9.54 16.79 2.31
C ALA A 273 -9.66 18.22 2.84
N VAL A 274 -8.61 19.03 2.65
CA VAL A 274 -8.60 20.48 2.92
C VAL A 274 -9.62 21.21 2.05
N GLU A 275 -9.66 20.92 0.75
CA GLU A 275 -10.63 21.48 -0.20
C GLU A 275 -12.06 21.16 0.22
N TYR A 276 -12.35 19.89 0.53
CA TYR A 276 -13.65 19.48 1.05
C TYR A 276 -14.01 20.23 2.34
N LEU A 277 -13.12 20.27 3.32
CA LEU A 277 -13.40 20.95 4.57
C LEU A 277 -13.56 22.46 4.37
N ASP A 278 -12.88 23.05 3.39
CA ASP A 278 -13.08 24.44 2.97
C ASP A 278 -14.46 24.69 2.34
N GLU A 279 -15.05 23.72 1.65
CA GLU A 279 -16.42 23.80 1.14
C GLU A 279 -17.46 23.72 2.27
N VAL A 280 -17.22 22.87 3.27
CA VAL A 280 -18.17 22.65 4.38
C VAL A 280 -17.96 23.58 5.58
N LYS A 281 -16.85 24.34 5.66
CA LYS A 281 -16.55 25.23 6.81
C LYS A 281 -17.63 26.28 7.07
N SER A 282 -18.29 26.76 6.02
CA SER A 282 -19.41 27.71 6.12
C SER A 282 -20.61 27.14 6.88
N ARG A 283 -20.71 25.81 7.00
CA ARG A 283 -21.82 25.08 7.62
C ARG A 283 -21.38 24.28 8.85
N ASN A 284 -20.09 24.25 9.19
CA ASN A 284 -19.57 23.45 10.29
C ASN A 284 -18.28 24.06 10.88
N ALA A 285 -18.39 24.63 12.09
CA ALA A 285 -17.25 25.23 12.82
C ALA A 285 -16.13 24.22 13.16
N VAL A 286 -16.46 22.92 13.23
CA VAL A 286 -15.45 21.86 13.41
C VAL A 286 -14.62 21.67 12.14
N ALA A 287 -15.22 21.88 10.97
CA ALA A 287 -14.51 21.79 9.69
C ALA A 287 -13.49 22.93 9.54
N GLU A 288 -13.82 24.15 9.97
CA GLU A 288 -12.87 25.28 9.99
C GLU A 288 -11.62 24.98 10.82
N ARG A 289 -11.80 24.42 12.02
CA ARG A 289 -10.68 24.02 12.89
C ARG A 289 -9.87 22.86 12.31
N ALA A 290 -10.53 21.91 11.65
CA ALA A 290 -9.88 20.79 10.98
C ALA A 290 -9.03 21.24 9.78
N VAL A 291 -9.51 22.23 8.99
CA VAL A 291 -8.72 22.86 7.90
C VAL A 291 -7.42 23.45 8.44
N GLU A 292 -7.50 24.25 9.52
CA GLU A 292 -6.31 24.88 10.10
C GLU A 292 -5.27 23.85 10.56
N ILE A 293 -5.72 22.74 11.17
CA ILE A 293 -4.84 21.67 11.65
C ILE A 293 -4.21 20.93 10.47
N LEU A 294 -4.99 20.59 9.45
CA LEU A 294 -4.51 19.88 8.27
C LEU A 294 -3.51 20.72 7.47
N ARG A 295 -3.78 22.01 7.25
CA ARG A 295 -2.84 22.91 6.57
C ARG A 295 -1.51 23.01 7.30
N LYS A 296 -1.54 23.18 8.63
CA LYS A 296 -0.31 23.17 9.43
C LYS A 296 0.45 21.86 9.35
N ALA A 297 -0.26 20.72 9.26
CA ALA A 297 0.37 19.42 9.09
C ALA A 297 1.02 19.27 7.71
N VAL A 298 0.38 19.75 6.65
CA VAL A 298 0.95 19.80 5.28
C VAL A 298 2.21 20.67 5.24
N ASP A 299 2.13 21.90 5.75
CA ASP A 299 3.26 22.83 5.79
C ASP A 299 4.46 22.24 6.57
N SER A 300 4.17 21.46 7.63
CA SER A 300 5.19 20.78 8.42
C SER A 300 5.80 19.58 7.70
N ILE A 301 5.04 18.89 6.84
CA ILE A 301 5.53 17.76 6.03
C ILE A 301 6.43 18.29 4.91
N GLU A 302 6.02 19.35 4.21
CA GLU A 302 6.82 19.99 3.16
C GLU A 302 8.15 20.55 3.69
N ALA A 303 8.14 21.12 4.91
CA ALA A 303 9.35 21.61 5.56
C ALA A 303 10.32 20.52 6.05
N ILE A 304 9.89 19.26 6.13
CA ILE A 304 10.74 18.10 6.45
C ILE A 304 11.39 17.52 5.18
N ASP A 305 10.79 17.78 4.02
CA ASP A 305 11.29 17.34 2.71
C ASP A 305 12.20 18.37 2.00
N SER A 306 12.37 19.56 2.59
CA SER A 306 13.30 20.62 2.15
C SER A 306 14.59 20.67 2.98
#